data_AF-A0A945F399-F1
#
_entry.id   AF-A0A945F399-F1
#
_cell.length_a   1.000
_cell.length_b   1.000
_cell.length_c   1.000
_cell.angle_alpha   90.00
_cell.angle_beta   90.00
_cell.angle_gamma   90.00
#
_symmetry.space_group_name_H-M   'P 1'
#
loop_
_entity.id
_entity.type
_entity.pdbx_description
1 polymer ?
#
loop_
_entity_poly.entity_id
_entity_poly.type
_entity_poly.pdbx_seq_one_letter_code
_entity_poly.pdbx_strand_id
1 'polypeptide(L)'
;MESPKEGGVRGIVFDFAAKIAGKAIDQIEKGVTTCGEKVFEMRFNLEPVGSEVLESWRPEIDSIYYAARERGLEGVREIVGEDFCHEEHDAFVKEYLRSGQMDDQKWRLFAIGMFYLKNKKAGWDNFEDTVRKVVIGGDYSMENFLDPEEAVNCHEVANVVQHIAGNLYGIDGKVRIVRPYHRCFVTEDGEVVDPMVFPASGGLFFNEKAYFSFLEHVDVKSVLKGGGAFS
;
A
#
# COMPACT_ATOMS: atom_id res chain seq x y z
N MET A 1 40.18 12.01 -32.50
CA MET A 1 39.77 11.77 -31.09
C MET A 1 38.36 11.23 -31.16
N GLU A 2 38.20 9.92 -31.04
CA GLU A 2 36.89 9.27 -31.01
C GLU A 2 36.34 9.38 -29.58
N SER A 3 35.06 9.74 -29.44
CA SER A 3 34.40 9.80 -28.14
C SER A 3 34.29 8.38 -27.55
N PRO A 4 34.48 8.21 -26.23
CA PRO A 4 34.24 6.93 -25.60
C PRO A 4 32.75 6.60 -25.69
N LYS A 5 32.46 5.41 -26.22
CA LYS A 5 31.12 4.84 -26.41
C LYS A 5 30.33 4.82 -25.09
N GLU A 6 29.25 5.59 -25.02
CA GLU A 6 28.26 5.63 -23.93
C GLU A 6 27.54 4.28 -23.67
N GLY A 7 27.81 3.24 -24.47
CA GLY A 7 27.23 1.90 -24.29
C GLY A 7 27.86 1.04 -23.18
N GLY A 8 29.03 1.41 -22.65
CA GLY A 8 29.77 0.59 -21.67
C GLY A 8 29.30 0.72 -20.23
N VAL A 9 28.83 1.91 -19.82
CA VAL A 9 28.44 2.19 -18.43
C VAL A 9 26.99 1.76 -18.16
N ARG A 10 26.10 1.86 -19.17
CA ARG A 10 24.73 1.34 -19.05
C ARG A 10 24.69 -0.19 -18.92
N GLY A 11 25.52 -0.93 -19.66
CA GLY A 11 25.55 -2.41 -19.57
C GLY A 11 26.01 -2.92 -18.20
N ILE A 12 27.01 -2.28 -17.59
CA ILE A 12 27.58 -2.72 -16.30
C ILE A 12 26.66 -2.39 -15.12
N VAL A 13 25.96 -1.24 -15.16
CA VAL A 13 24.99 -0.86 -14.12
C VAL A 13 23.73 -1.71 -14.21
N PHE A 14 23.26 -2.07 -15.41
CA PHE A 14 22.13 -2.98 -15.60
C PHE A 14 22.48 -4.42 -15.18
N ASP A 15 23.66 -4.93 -15.51
CA ASP A 15 24.08 -6.28 -15.07
C ASP A 15 24.31 -6.37 -13.55
N PHE A 16 24.71 -5.28 -12.90
CA PHE A 16 24.89 -5.22 -11.45
C PHE A 16 23.56 -5.07 -10.72
N ALA A 17 22.66 -4.20 -11.21
CA ALA A 17 21.31 -4.06 -10.68
C ALA A 17 20.45 -5.31 -10.92
N ALA A 18 20.58 -5.98 -12.08
CA ALA A 18 19.94 -7.26 -12.35
C ALA A 18 20.56 -8.41 -11.53
N LYS A 19 21.86 -8.38 -11.21
CA LYS A 19 22.46 -9.31 -10.24
C LYS A 19 22.03 -9.05 -8.80
N ILE A 20 21.79 -7.80 -8.41
CA ILE A 20 21.31 -7.46 -7.07
C ILE A 20 19.81 -7.74 -6.96
N ALA A 21 19.00 -7.37 -7.95
CA ALA A 21 17.59 -7.71 -8.04
C ALA A 21 17.42 -9.23 -8.15
N GLY A 22 18.20 -9.91 -9.00
CA GLY A 22 18.22 -11.36 -9.10
C GLY A 22 18.63 -12.04 -7.80
N LYS A 23 19.62 -11.52 -7.05
CA LYS A 23 19.99 -12.03 -5.72
C LYS A 23 18.99 -11.66 -4.62
N ALA A 24 18.34 -10.50 -4.71
CA ALA A 24 17.33 -10.05 -3.77
C ALA A 24 16.04 -10.88 -3.96
N ILE A 25 15.64 -11.12 -5.21
CA ILE A 25 14.55 -12.01 -5.61
C ILE A 25 14.88 -13.45 -5.18
N ASP A 26 16.09 -13.96 -5.47
CA ASP A 26 16.51 -15.30 -5.01
C ASP A 26 16.53 -15.42 -3.47
N GLN A 27 16.87 -14.34 -2.74
CA GLN A 27 16.90 -14.33 -1.27
C GLN A 27 15.51 -14.16 -0.64
N ILE A 28 14.61 -13.42 -1.31
CA ILE A 28 13.19 -13.32 -0.96
C ILE A 28 12.50 -14.67 -1.21
N GLU A 29 12.77 -15.34 -2.33
CA GLU A 29 12.24 -16.68 -2.66
C GLU A 29 12.82 -17.80 -1.77
N LYS A 30 14.09 -17.69 -1.34
CA LYS A 30 14.73 -18.64 -0.43
C LYS A 30 14.45 -18.39 1.05
N GLY A 31 13.58 -17.43 1.39
CA GLY A 31 13.13 -17.18 2.77
C GLY A 31 14.23 -16.69 3.71
N VAL A 32 15.27 -16.03 3.18
CA VAL A 32 16.39 -15.51 3.98
C VAL A 32 16.21 -14.01 4.19
N THR A 33 15.81 -13.70 5.43
CA THR A 33 15.93 -12.42 6.12
C THR A 33 17.33 -11.82 6.01
N THR A 34 17.56 -10.89 5.07
CA THR A 34 18.58 -9.84 5.23
C THR A 34 18.29 -8.61 4.35
N CYS A 35 17.34 -7.77 4.77
CA CYS A 35 17.58 -6.32 4.76
C CYS A 35 18.23 -5.98 6.10
N GLY A 36 19.42 -6.54 6.33
CA GLY A 36 20.20 -6.32 7.54
C GLY A 36 20.92 -4.99 7.46
N GLU A 37 20.53 -4.06 8.34
CA GLU A 37 21.29 -2.97 8.98
C GLU A 37 22.22 -2.04 8.17
N LYS A 38 22.39 -2.25 6.87
CA LYS A 38 22.83 -1.22 5.94
C LYS A 38 21.60 -0.76 5.22
N VAL A 39 20.92 0.20 5.83
CA VAL A 39 20.03 1.12 5.12
C VAL A 39 20.84 1.58 3.92
N PHE A 40 20.57 1.03 2.74
CA PHE A 40 20.85 1.77 1.52
C PHE A 40 20.22 3.12 1.82
N GLU A 41 21.01 4.20 1.81
CA GLU A 41 20.46 5.55 1.66
C GLU A 41 19.81 5.57 0.28
N MET A 42 18.69 4.87 0.17
CA MET A 42 17.77 4.92 -0.93
C MET A 42 17.29 6.36 -0.85
N ARG A 43 17.84 7.20 -1.72
CA ARG A 43 17.26 8.50 -2.01
C ARG A 43 15.95 8.21 -2.73
N PHE A 44 14.96 7.85 -1.93
CA PHE A 44 13.60 7.65 -2.35
C PHE A 44 12.88 8.94 -1.95
N ASN A 45 12.87 9.90 -2.86
CA ASN A 45 12.21 11.17 -2.63
C ASN A 45 10.79 11.04 -3.18
N LEU A 46 9.82 11.20 -2.30
CA LEU A 46 8.42 11.30 -2.70
C LEU A 46 8.03 12.75 -2.78
N GLU A 47 7.68 13.19 -3.97
CA GLU A 47 7.07 14.50 -4.15
C GLU A 47 5.65 14.46 -3.55
N PRO A 48 5.30 15.44 -2.70
CA PRO A 48 3.98 15.53 -2.10
C PRO A 48 2.89 15.65 -3.16
N VAL A 49 1.74 15.02 -2.92
CA VAL A 49 0.56 15.19 -3.78
C VAL A 49 0.11 16.65 -3.73
N GLY A 50 -0.07 17.30 -4.89
CA GLY A 50 -0.61 18.64 -4.97
C GLY A 50 -2.01 18.73 -4.34
N SER A 51 -2.32 19.88 -3.70
CA SER A 51 -3.60 20.08 -3.03
C SER A 51 -4.79 19.95 -3.99
N GLU A 52 -4.64 20.38 -5.24
CA GLU A 52 -5.69 20.25 -6.27
C GLU A 52 -6.02 18.79 -6.58
N VAL A 53 -5.00 17.93 -6.65
CA VAL A 53 -5.16 16.49 -6.87
C VAL A 53 -5.84 15.84 -5.67
N LEU A 54 -5.40 16.16 -4.45
CA LEU A 54 -6.03 15.64 -3.21
C LEU A 54 -7.51 16.05 -3.13
N GLU A 55 -7.83 17.31 -3.41
CA GLU A 55 -9.21 17.81 -3.42
C GLU A 55 -10.05 17.14 -4.51
N SER A 56 -9.46 16.75 -5.65
CA SER A 56 -10.17 16.02 -6.69
C SER A 56 -10.61 14.61 -6.25
N TRP A 57 -9.90 13.99 -5.30
CA TRP A 57 -10.23 12.68 -4.75
C TRP A 57 -11.27 12.72 -3.62
N ARG A 58 -11.41 13.87 -2.94
CA ARG A 58 -12.32 14.04 -1.79
C ARG A 58 -13.76 13.59 -2.07
N PRO A 59 -14.43 13.97 -3.18
CA PRO A 59 -15.82 13.59 -3.42
C PRO A 59 -16.03 12.08 -3.49
N GLU A 60 -15.06 11.36 -4.04
CA GLU A 60 -15.13 9.91 -4.15
C GLU A 60 -14.93 9.23 -2.80
N ILE A 61 -13.92 9.65 -2.03
CA ILE A 61 -13.68 9.14 -0.67
C ILE A 61 -14.90 9.41 0.23
N ASP A 62 -15.47 10.61 0.15
CA ASP A 62 -16.67 10.99 0.88
C ASP A 62 -17.86 10.10 0.49
N SER A 63 -18.03 9.78 -0.80
CA SER A 63 -19.09 8.88 -1.26
C SER A 63 -18.99 7.48 -0.64
N ILE A 64 -17.77 6.93 -0.55
CA ILE A 64 -17.52 5.64 0.09
C ILE A 64 -17.83 5.72 1.60
N TYR A 65 -17.37 6.78 2.26
CA TYR A 65 -17.63 7.02 3.68
C TYR A 65 -19.13 7.03 4.00
N TYR A 66 -19.93 7.81 3.25
CA TYR A 66 -21.37 7.91 3.50
C TYR A 66 -22.09 6.59 3.19
N ALA A 67 -21.74 5.94 2.08
CA ALA A 67 -22.34 4.66 1.73
C ALA A 67 -22.03 3.57 2.77
N ALA A 68 -20.80 3.53 3.30
CA ALA A 68 -20.41 2.58 4.34
C ALA A 68 -21.17 2.83 5.65
N ARG A 69 -21.33 4.09 6.06
CA ARG A 69 -22.05 4.45 7.29
C ARG A 69 -23.54 4.17 7.21
N GLU A 70 -24.17 4.47 6.09
CA GLU A 70 -25.62 4.37 5.94
C GLU A 70 -26.08 2.96 5.58
N ARG A 71 -25.29 2.26 4.75
CA ARG A 71 -25.69 1.01 4.10
C ARG A 71 -24.72 -0.13 4.34
N GLY A 72 -23.68 0.06 5.16
CA GLY A 72 -22.74 -0.98 5.54
C GLY A 72 -21.94 -1.50 4.33
N LEU A 73 -21.64 -2.80 4.36
CA LEU A 73 -20.85 -3.47 3.31
C LEU A 73 -21.54 -3.39 1.94
N GLU A 74 -22.86 -3.47 1.91
CA GLU A 74 -23.66 -3.36 0.69
C GLU A 74 -23.44 -1.99 0.01
N GLY A 75 -23.42 -0.90 0.79
CA GLY A 75 -23.13 0.43 0.26
C GLY A 75 -21.71 0.58 -0.30
N VAL A 76 -20.73 -0.06 0.34
CA VAL A 76 -19.34 -0.07 -0.14
C VAL A 76 -19.23 -0.80 -1.46
N ARG A 77 -19.87 -1.97 -1.60
CA ARG A 77 -19.87 -2.78 -2.83
C ARG A 77 -20.41 -2.06 -4.04
N GLU A 78 -21.48 -1.30 -3.89
CA GLU A 78 -22.05 -0.52 -4.99
C GLU A 78 -21.07 0.51 -5.56
N ILE A 79 -20.16 1.03 -4.73
CA ILE A 79 -19.20 2.07 -5.14
C ILE A 79 -17.86 1.48 -5.56
N VAL A 80 -17.34 0.55 -4.77
CA VAL A 80 -15.99 -0.02 -4.91
C VAL A 80 -15.97 -1.22 -5.87
N GLY A 81 -17.11 -1.88 -6.08
CA GLY A 81 -17.22 -3.16 -6.80
C GLY A 81 -17.21 -4.35 -5.84
N GLU A 82 -17.34 -5.57 -6.39
CA GLU A 82 -17.36 -6.80 -5.58
C GLU A 82 -15.96 -7.37 -5.31
N ASP A 83 -14.97 -6.99 -6.11
CA ASP A 83 -13.64 -7.61 -6.14
C ASP A 83 -12.70 -7.22 -4.97
N PHE A 84 -13.08 -6.28 -4.11
CA PHE A 84 -12.23 -5.87 -2.97
C PHE A 84 -12.32 -6.82 -1.77
N CYS A 85 -13.36 -7.65 -1.70
CA CYS A 85 -13.63 -8.52 -0.56
C CYS A 85 -14.10 -9.90 -1.06
N HIS A 86 -13.28 -10.94 -0.84
CA HIS A 86 -13.73 -12.32 -1.02
C HIS A 86 -14.93 -12.60 -0.10
N GLU A 87 -15.90 -13.41 -0.57
CA GLU A 87 -17.12 -13.74 0.19
C GLU A 87 -16.80 -14.28 1.60
N GLU A 88 -15.69 -14.97 1.77
CA GLU A 88 -15.22 -15.51 3.05
C GLU A 88 -14.92 -14.45 4.11
N HIS A 89 -14.64 -13.21 3.67
CA HIS A 89 -14.40 -12.08 4.56
C HIS A 89 -15.67 -11.26 4.84
N ASP A 90 -16.81 -11.52 4.19
CA ASP A 90 -18.04 -10.74 4.36
C ASP A 90 -18.53 -10.71 5.80
N ALA A 91 -18.57 -11.88 6.44
CA ALA A 91 -19.03 -11.99 7.81
C ALA A 91 -18.14 -11.17 8.73
N PHE A 92 -16.82 -11.27 8.52
CA PHE A 92 -15.84 -10.48 9.26
C PHE A 92 -16.04 -8.99 9.03
N VAL A 93 -16.16 -8.53 7.78
CA VAL A 93 -16.29 -7.09 7.47
C VAL A 93 -17.62 -6.55 8.00
N LYS A 94 -18.70 -7.32 7.90
CA LYS A 94 -20.00 -6.94 8.49
C LYS A 94 -19.91 -6.80 10.00
N GLU A 95 -19.21 -7.70 10.69
CA GLU A 95 -18.97 -7.59 12.12
C GLU A 95 -18.06 -6.40 12.45
N TYR A 96 -17.00 -6.20 11.67
CA TYR A 96 -16.05 -5.10 11.80
C TYR A 96 -16.74 -3.74 11.75
N LEU A 97 -17.58 -3.52 10.73
CA LEU A 97 -18.37 -2.30 10.55
C LEU A 97 -19.46 -2.13 11.63
N ARG A 98 -19.91 -3.21 12.27
CA ARG A 98 -20.93 -3.21 13.33
C ARG A 98 -20.36 -3.28 14.75
N SER A 99 -19.04 -3.32 14.90
CA SER A 99 -18.34 -3.54 16.18
C SER A 99 -18.61 -2.45 17.24
N GLY A 100 -19.26 -1.34 16.87
CA GLY A 100 -19.44 -0.18 17.73
C GLY A 100 -18.16 0.62 17.97
N GLN A 101 -17.02 0.17 17.41
CA GLN A 101 -15.72 0.82 17.55
C GLN A 101 -15.47 1.86 16.45
N MET A 102 -16.32 1.93 15.42
CA MET A 102 -16.18 2.84 14.28
C MET A 102 -16.63 4.27 14.62
N ASP A 103 -15.71 5.07 15.13
CA ASP A 103 -15.84 6.52 15.20
C ASP A 103 -15.64 7.21 13.83
N ASP A 104 -15.81 8.53 13.78
CA ASP A 104 -15.72 9.28 12.53
C ASP A 104 -14.35 9.13 11.84
N GLN A 105 -13.27 9.21 12.61
CA GLN A 105 -11.90 9.02 12.12
C GLN A 105 -11.74 7.64 11.47
N LYS A 106 -12.17 6.57 12.14
CA LYS A 106 -12.08 5.20 11.60
C LYS A 106 -12.92 5.03 10.35
N TRP A 107 -14.10 5.64 10.25
CA TRP A 107 -14.88 5.64 9.02
C TRP A 107 -14.15 6.33 7.87
N ARG A 108 -13.46 7.45 8.13
CA ARG A 108 -12.63 8.14 7.13
C ARG A 108 -11.45 7.29 6.69
N LEU A 109 -10.71 6.71 7.64
CA LEU A 109 -9.57 5.84 7.35
C LEU A 109 -9.99 4.60 6.54
N PHE A 110 -11.10 3.97 6.90
CA PHE A 110 -11.70 2.89 6.14
C PHE A 110 -12.02 3.32 4.69
N ALA A 111 -12.66 4.48 4.52
CA ALA A 111 -13.00 5.00 3.20
C ALA A 111 -11.78 5.32 2.34
N ILE A 112 -10.70 5.85 2.93
CA ILE A 112 -9.41 6.10 2.23
C ILE A 112 -8.82 4.79 1.73
N GLY A 113 -8.81 3.76 2.59
CA GLY A 113 -8.36 2.43 2.22
C GLY A 113 -9.18 1.82 1.08
N MET A 114 -10.50 1.95 1.15
CA MET A 114 -11.42 1.48 0.11
C MET A 114 -11.28 2.26 -1.20
N PHE A 115 -11.04 3.57 -1.13
CA PHE A 115 -10.74 4.40 -2.31
C PHE A 115 -9.51 3.89 -3.05
N TYR A 116 -8.45 3.54 -2.32
CA TYR A 116 -7.29 2.87 -2.92
C TYR A 116 -7.68 1.56 -3.58
N LEU A 117 -8.46 0.71 -2.90
CA LEU A 117 -8.82 -0.61 -3.43
C LEU A 117 -9.74 -0.56 -4.64
N LYS A 118 -10.57 0.49 -4.77
CA LYS A 118 -11.39 0.73 -5.96
C LYS A 118 -10.53 1.11 -7.16
N ASN A 119 -9.53 1.95 -6.93
CA ASN A 119 -8.75 2.57 -7.99
C ASN A 119 -7.44 1.83 -8.29
N LYS A 120 -7.02 0.87 -7.43
CA LYS A 120 -5.97 -0.07 -7.78
C LYS A 120 -6.46 -0.88 -8.99
N LYS A 121 -5.76 -0.81 -10.11
CA LYS A 121 -5.98 -1.78 -11.20
C LYS A 121 -5.26 -3.07 -10.85
N ALA A 122 -5.73 -4.19 -11.39
CA ALA A 122 -5.20 -5.54 -11.14
C ALA A 122 -3.70 -5.74 -11.49
N GLY A 123 -2.99 -4.73 -11.99
CA GLY A 123 -1.59 -4.76 -12.45
C GLY A 123 -0.51 -4.87 -11.38
N TRP A 124 -0.84 -5.37 -10.18
CA TRP A 124 0.14 -5.67 -9.15
C TRP A 124 1.05 -6.87 -9.45
N ASP A 125 0.85 -7.50 -10.60
CA ASP A 125 1.71 -8.56 -11.12
C ASP A 125 3.14 -8.08 -11.40
N ASN A 126 3.40 -6.77 -11.36
CA ASN A 126 4.72 -6.20 -11.61
C ASN A 126 5.57 -6.08 -10.34
N PHE A 127 5.56 -7.12 -9.49
CA PHE A 127 6.39 -7.22 -8.28
C PHE A 127 7.87 -6.95 -8.57
N GLU A 128 8.36 -7.38 -9.74
CA GLU A 128 9.72 -7.10 -10.19
C GLU A 128 9.99 -5.59 -10.31
N ASP A 129 9.09 -4.83 -10.92
CA ASP A 129 9.22 -3.38 -11.06
C ASP A 129 9.07 -2.66 -9.71
N THR A 130 8.18 -3.12 -8.83
CA THR A 130 8.06 -2.61 -7.46
C THR A 130 9.34 -2.83 -6.66
N VAL A 131 9.94 -4.03 -6.72
CA VAL A 131 11.23 -4.33 -6.07
C VAL A 131 12.35 -3.49 -6.69
N ARG A 132 12.38 -3.38 -8.03
CA ARG A 132 13.37 -2.59 -8.75
C ARG A 132 13.29 -1.11 -8.34
N LYS A 133 12.10 -0.55 -8.24
CA LYS A 133 11.84 0.82 -7.78
C LYS A 133 12.40 1.06 -6.38
N VAL A 134 12.13 0.13 -5.46
CA VAL A 134 12.68 0.18 -4.09
C VAL A 134 14.21 0.10 -4.09
N VAL A 135 14.79 -0.83 -4.85
CA VAL A 135 16.25 -1.06 -4.86
C VAL A 135 17.03 0.06 -5.54
N ILE A 136 16.56 0.57 -6.67
CA ILE A 136 17.24 1.62 -7.44
C ILE A 136 17.11 2.98 -6.73
N GLY A 137 15.97 3.23 -6.08
CA GLY A 137 15.62 4.56 -5.57
C GLY A 137 15.37 5.54 -6.72
N GLY A 138 15.09 6.79 -6.38
CA GLY A 138 14.74 7.83 -7.34
C GLY A 138 13.79 8.88 -6.77
N ASP A 139 13.44 9.83 -7.63
CA ASP A 139 12.41 10.83 -7.39
C ASP A 139 11.10 10.31 -7.99
N TYR A 140 10.06 10.19 -7.16
CA TYR A 140 8.76 9.66 -7.55
C TYR A 140 7.65 10.60 -7.11
N SER A 141 6.61 10.72 -7.94
CA SER A 141 5.43 11.50 -7.61
C SER A 141 4.36 10.62 -6.99
N MET A 142 3.84 11.04 -5.84
CA MET A 142 2.67 10.40 -5.23
C MET A 142 1.37 10.65 -6.01
N GLU A 143 1.35 11.59 -6.95
CA GLU A 143 0.17 11.87 -7.78
C GLU A 143 -0.16 10.70 -8.72
N ASN A 144 0.87 9.93 -9.11
CA ASN A 144 0.73 8.75 -9.97
C ASN A 144 0.27 7.50 -9.22
N PHE A 145 -0.13 7.63 -7.95
CA PHE A 145 -0.60 6.54 -7.09
C PHE A 145 -1.70 5.66 -7.70
N LEU A 146 -2.54 6.23 -8.56
CA LEU A 146 -3.63 5.54 -9.25
C LEU A 146 -3.34 5.27 -10.73
N ASP A 147 -2.13 5.58 -11.21
CA ASP A 147 -1.75 5.29 -12.59
C ASP A 147 -1.59 3.77 -12.75
N PRO A 148 -2.37 3.13 -13.63
CA PRO A 148 -2.31 1.69 -13.84
C PRO A 148 -1.00 1.18 -14.42
N GLU A 149 -0.20 2.05 -15.05
CA GLU A 149 1.09 1.68 -15.64
C GLU A 149 2.24 1.81 -14.64
N GLU A 150 1.99 2.40 -13.46
CA GLU A 150 3.02 2.67 -12.45
C GLU A 150 3.07 1.58 -11.39
N ALA A 151 4.28 1.07 -11.14
CA ALA A 151 4.54 0.16 -10.04
C ALA A 151 4.56 0.93 -8.71
N VAL A 152 3.56 0.70 -7.85
CA VAL A 152 3.46 1.32 -6.52
C VAL A 152 3.97 0.37 -5.44
N ASN A 153 4.68 0.92 -4.45
CA ASN A 153 5.17 0.16 -3.29
C ASN A 153 4.50 0.60 -1.97
N CYS A 154 4.69 -0.18 -0.90
CA CYS A 154 4.09 0.09 0.42
C CYS A 154 4.46 1.45 1.03
N HIS A 155 5.61 2.01 0.66
CA HIS A 155 5.99 3.35 1.10
C HIS A 155 5.10 4.41 0.44
N GLU A 156 4.89 4.31 -0.86
CA GLU A 156 4.06 5.24 -1.63
C GLU A 156 2.62 5.19 -1.13
N VAL A 157 2.07 3.98 -1.01
CA VAL A 157 0.71 3.76 -0.49
C VAL A 157 0.58 4.38 0.90
N ALA A 158 1.50 4.10 1.83
CA ALA A 158 1.43 4.63 3.18
C ALA A 158 1.53 6.17 3.23
N ASN A 159 2.38 6.79 2.41
CA ASN A 159 2.49 8.25 2.37
C ASN A 159 1.26 8.90 1.70
N VAL A 160 0.70 8.32 0.64
CA VAL A 160 -0.53 8.83 0.02
C VAL A 160 -1.69 8.77 1.01
N VAL A 161 -1.84 7.64 1.72
CA VAL A 161 -2.84 7.51 2.79
C VAL A 161 -2.63 8.57 3.86
N GLN A 162 -1.39 8.78 4.33
CA GLN A 162 -1.06 9.84 5.29
C GLN A 162 -1.44 11.23 4.76
N HIS A 163 -1.13 11.53 3.50
CA HIS A 163 -1.41 12.82 2.87
C HIS A 163 -2.91 13.07 2.76
N ILE A 164 -3.68 12.08 2.32
CA ILE A 164 -5.14 12.16 2.26
C ILE A 164 -5.73 12.36 3.66
N ALA A 165 -5.31 11.53 4.64
CA ALA A 165 -5.79 11.58 6.01
C ALA A 165 -5.53 12.94 6.67
N GLY A 166 -4.28 13.43 6.59
CA GLY A 166 -3.88 14.70 7.20
C GLY A 166 -4.47 15.92 6.48
N ASN A 167 -4.32 16.02 5.15
CA ASN A 167 -4.70 17.23 4.42
C ASN A 167 -6.21 17.35 4.20
N LEU A 168 -6.92 16.25 3.92
CA LEU A 168 -8.36 16.32 3.66
C LEU A 168 -9.20 16.24 4.93
N TYR A 169 -8.73 15.52 5.94
CA TYR A 169 -9.54 15.16 7.11
C TYR A 169 -8.92 15.55 8.45
N GLY A 170 -7.72 16.13 8.48
CA GLY A 170 -7.07 16.55 9.73
C GLY A 170 -6.72 15.39 10.65
N ILE A 171 -6.47 14.20 10.10
CA ILE A 171 -6.11 13.01 10.86
C ILE A 171 -4.59 12.89 10.88
N ASP A 172 -3.99 13.18 12.03
CA ASP A 172 -2.54 13.16 12.22
C ASP A 172 -1.99 11.73 12.41
N GLY A 173 -0.74 11.54 11.96
CA GLY A 173 -0.05 10.28 12.07
C GLY A 173 1.27 10.24 11.31
N LYS A 174 1.89 9.07 11.28
CA LYS A 174 3.20 8.85 10.64
C LYS A 174 3.26 7.53 9.89
N VAL A 175 3.98 7.53 8.78
CA VAL A 175 4.39 6.30 8.12
C VAL A 175 5.40 5.56 9.00
N ARG A 176 5.11 4.29 9.32
CA ARG A 176 5.98 3.42 10.10
C ARG A 176 6.53 2.28 9.27
N ILE A 177 7.76 1.88 9.59
CA ILE A 177 8.38 0.65 9.09
C ILE A 177 7.94 -0.48 10.03
N VAL A 178 7.23 -1.46 9.50
CA VAL A 178 6.67 -2.61 10.24
C VAL A 178 7.58 -3.82 10.08
N ARG A 179 8.06 -4.02 8.86
CA ARG A 179 9.07 -5.01 8.48
C ARG A 179 10.10 -4.31 7.58
N PRO A 180 11.31 -4.86 7.39
CA PRO A 180 12.35 -4.21 6.60
C PRO A 180 11.95 -3.83 5.16
N TYR A 181 10.86 -4.42 4.65
CA TYR A 181 10.31 -4.22 3.31
C TYR A 181 8.86 -3.74 3.31
N HIS A 182 8.26 -3.46 4.48
CA HIS A 182 6.84 -3.11 4.58
C HIS A 182 6.59 -1.88 5.45
N ARG A 183 5.71 -1.00 4.96
CA ARG A 183 5.36 0.25 5.61
C ARG A 183 3.85 0.42 5.64
N CYS A 184 3.36 1.07 6.69
CA CYS A 184 1.96 1.40 6.86
C CYS A 184 1.81 2.83 7.42
N PHE A 185 0.60 3.39 7.34
CA PHE A 185 0.26 4.63 8.03
C PHE A 185 -0.28 4.30 9.43
N VAL A 186 0.22 4.99 10.46
CA VAL A 186 -0.25 4.85 11.84
C VAL A 186 -0.65 6.20 12.40
N THR A 187 -1.90 6.35 12.85
CA THR A 187 -2.38 7.58 13.48
C THR A 187 -1.76 7.81 14.85
N GLU A 188 -1.91 9.01 15.41
CA GLU A 188 -1.45 9.29 16.78
C GLU A 188 -2.13 8.41 17.83
N ASP A 189 -3.41 8.08 17.62
CA ASP A 189 -4.20 7.19 18.50
C ASP A 189 -3.89 5.70 18.31
N GLY A 190 -2.99 5.36 17.37
CA GLY A 190 -2.49 4.00 17.16
C GLY A 190 -3.28 3.18 16.14
N GLU A 191 -4.23 3.78 15.42
CA GLU A 191 -4.93 3.14 14.31
C GLU A 191 -3.96 2.90 13.15
N VAL A 192 -4.05 1.74 12.51
CA VAL A 192 -3.17 1.38 11.40
C VAL A 192 -3.99 1.31 10.12
N VAL A 193 -3.52 1.95 9.06
CA VAL A 193 -4.06 1.79 7.70
C VAL A 193 -2.98 1.22 6.79
N ASP A 194 -3.27 0.03 6.28
CA ASP A 194 -2.41 -0.72 5.39
C ASP A 194 -3.25 -1.43 4.32
N PRO A 195 -3.67 -0.73 3.25
CA PRO A 195 -4.60 -1.29 2.27
C PRO A 195 -4.04 -2.49 1.49
N MET A 196 -2.72 -2.71 1.56
CA MET A 196 -2.04 -3.87 1.00
C MET A 196 -2.17 -5.10 1.90
N VAL A 197 -2.33 -4.90 3.20
CA VAL A 197 -2.48 -5.94 4.22
C VAL A 197 -3.90 -5.89 4.74
N PHE A 198 -4.69 -6.90 4.33
CA PHE A 198 -6.11 -7.03 4.64
C PHE A 198 -7.08 -6.07 3.90
N PRO A 199 -7.14 -6.18 2.55
CA PRO A 199 -8.02 -5.38 1.69
C PRO A 199 -9.50 -5.34 2.11
N ALA A 200 -10.03 -6.43 2.65
CA ALA A 200 -11.45 -6.53 2.99
C ALA A 200 -11.93 -5.43 3.98
N SER A 201 -11.03 -4.87 4.79
CA SER A 201 -11.30 -3.78 5.75
C SER A 201 -10.81 -2.40 5.28
N GLY A 202 -10.40 -2.26 4.02
CA GLY A 202 -9.64 -1.09 3.56
C GLY A 202 -8.22 -1.06 4.16
N GLY A 203 -7.77 -2.16 4.77
CA GLY A 203 -6.52 -2.21 5.51
C GLY A 203 -6.54 -1.52 6.86
N LEU A 204 -7.73 -1.17 7.39
CA LEU A 204 -7.85 -0.54 8.70
C LEU A 204 -7.72 -1.59 9.81
N PHE A 205 -6.91 -1.28 10.83
CA PHE A 205 -6.84 -2.00 12.09
C PHE A 205 -6.99 -1.03 13.24
N PHE A 206 -7.78 -1.43 14.24
CA PHE A 206 -8.11 -0.58 15.39
C PHE A 206 -6.98 -0.36 16.40
N ASN A 207 -5.80 -0.94 16.17
CA ASN A 207 -4.56 -0.69 16.91
C ASN A 207 -3.41 -1.49 16.31
N GLU A 208 -2.18 -1.08 16.65
CA GLU A 208 -0.95 -1.80 16.30
C GLU A 208 -0.98 -3.29 16.71
N LYS A 209 -1.51 -3.63 17.90
CA LYS A 209 -1.53 -5.03 18.37
C LYS A 209 -2.39 -5.93 17.48
N ALA A 210 -3.57 -5.47 17.07
CA ALA A 210 -4.44 -6.20 16.15
C ALA A 210 -3.76 -6.41 14.79
N TYR A 211 -3.07 -5.38 14.30
CA TYR A 211 -2.33 -5.44 13.04
C TYR A 211 -1.14 -6.43 13.11
N PHE A 212 -0.31 -6.38 14.15
CA PHE A 212 0.79 -7.33 14.32
C PHE A 212 0.29 -8.76 14.52
N SER A 213 -0.77 -8.94 15.30
CA SER A 213 -1.40 -10.25 15.45
C SER A 213 -1.88 -10.79 14.11
N PHE A 214 -2.48 -9.96 13.26
CA PHE A 214 -2.88 -10.38 11.91
C PHE A 214 -1.65 -10.82 11.09
N LEU A 215 -0.59 -10.01 11.07
CA LEU A 215 0.65 -10.30 10.34
C LEU A 215 1.39 -11.58 10.78
N GLU A 216 1.20 -12.04 12.02
CA GLU A 216 1.74 -13.30 12.52
C GLU A 216 0.96 -14.52 12.03
N HIS A 217 -0.34 -14.35 11.75
CA HIS A 217 -1.23 -15.44 11.34
C HIS A 217 -1.38 -15.54 9.82
N VAL A 218 -1.04 -14.48 9.08
CA VAL A 218 -1.00 -14.51 7.62
C VAL A 218 0.40 -14.94 7.15
N ASP A 219 0.49 -16.15 6.59
CA ASP A 219 1.72 -16.67 6.00
C ASP A 219 2.16 -15.77 4.82
N VAL A 220 3.34 -15.17 4.92
CA VAL A 220 3.89 -14.21 3.96
C VAL A 220 3.94 -14.78 2.53
N LYS A 221 4.00 -16.11 2.40
CA LYS A 221 3.97 -16.82 1.12
C LYS A 221 2.62 -16.74 0.38
N SER A 222 1.50 -16.54 1.06
CA SER A 222 0.18 -16.40 0.40
C SER A 222 -0.05 -14.99 -0.13
N VAL A 223 0.47 -13.98 0.56
CA VAL A 223 0.36 -12.55 0.18
C VAL A 223 1.24 -12.21 -1.03
N LEU A 224 2.44 -12.78 -1.12
CA LEU A 224 3.39 -12.50 -2.21
C LEU A 224 3.11 -13.28 -3.51
N LYS A 225 2.18 -14.24 -3.50
CA LYS A 225 1.86 -15.07 -4.67
C LYS A 225 0.77 -14.52 -5.60
N GLY A 226 0.21 -13.34 -5.31
CA GLY A 226 -0.68 -12.59 -6.22
C GLY A 226 -1.54 -13.46 -7.13
N GLY A 227 -2.52 -14.19 -6.57
CA GLY A 227 -3.41 -15.01 -7.39
C GLY A 227 -3.93 -16.23 -6.67
N GLY A 228 -4.87 -16.02 -5.74
CA GLY A 228 -5.71 -17.07 -5.16
C GLY A 228 -4.98 -18.09 -4.29
N ALA A 229 -5.09 -17.94 -2.97
CA ALA A 229 -5.05 -19.07 -2.04
C ALA A 229 -5.44 -18.59 -0.62
N PHE A 230 -6.73 -18.35 -0.41
CA PHE A 230 -7.37 -19.00 0.73
C PHE A 230 -8.01 -20.26 0.15
N SER A 231 -7.47 -21.41 0.54
CA SER A 231 -7.91 -22.75 0.15
C SER A 231 -8.08 -23.59 1.39
#